data_AF-A0A9P3AVA8-F1
#
_entry.id   AF-A0A9P3AVA8-F1
#
_cell.length_a   1.000
_cell.length_b   1.000
_cell.length_c   1.000
_cell.angle_alpha   90.00
_cell.angle_beta   90.00
_cell.angle_gamma   90.00
#
_symmetry.space_group_name_H-M   'P 1'
#
loop_
_entity.id
_entity.type
_entity.pdbx_description
1 polymer ?
#
loop_
_entity_poly.entity_id
_entity_poly.type
_entity_poly.pdbx_seq_one_letter_code
_entity_poly.pdbx_strand_id
1 'polypeptide(L)'
;MEILGEKNNVKASFFMLGINVWKNPASAKAVVEAGHEIANHTYGHINFYTYKDKDKTGKIEKELLHSGNIIIKEVTGVEPFLVRFPYGYSKPDAEKV
;
A
#
# COMPACT_ATOMS: atom_id res chain seq x y z
N MET A 1 11.44 -12.32 6.07
CA MET A 1 12.28 -11.55 7.01
C MET A 1 13.66 -12.15 7.16
N GLU A 2 13.80 -13.48 7.17
CA GLU A 2 15.08 -14.21 7.19
C GLU A 2 16.15 -13.67 6.21
N ILE A 3 15.85 -13.59 4.90
CA ILE A 3 16.86 -13.17 3.91
C ILE A 3 17.25 -11.70 4.10
N LEU A 4 16.28 -10.79 4.24
CA LEU A 4 16.58 -9.35 4.28
C LEU A 4 17.17 -8.92 5.63
N GLY A 5 16.53 -9.30 6.73
CA GLY A 5 16.96 -8.89 8.07
C GLY A 5 18.09 -9.75 8.60
N GLU A 6 17.83 -11.04 8.82
CA GLU A 6 18.73 -11.91 9.59
C GLU A 6 20.02 -12.25 8.85
N LYS A 7 19.93 -12.53 7.54
CA LYS A 7 21.08 -12.98 6.76
C LYS A 7 21.90 -11.84 6.15
N ASN A 8 21.25 -10.74 5.78
CA ASN A 8 21.90 -9.68 5.00
C ASN A 8 21.83 -8.28 5.64
N ASN A 9 21.06 -8.08 6.71
CA ASN A 9 20.88 -6.78 7.37
C ASN A 9 20.52 -5.63 6.40
N VAL A 10 19.65 -5.92 5.44
CA VAL A 10 19.16 -4.98 4.41
C VAL A 10 17.75 -4.52 4.75
N LYS A 11 17.48 -3.23 4.49
CA LYS A 11 16.14 -2.65 4.59
C LYS A 11 15.45 -2.61 3.23
N ALA A 12 14.13 -2.69 3.25
CA ALA A 12 13.29 -2.71 2.06
C ALA A 12 11.95 -2.04 2.37
N SER A 13 11.27 -1.60 1.31
CA SER A 13 9.92 -1.05 1.37
C SER A 13 8.92 -2.04 0.78
N PHE A 14 7.90 -2.39 1.56
CA PHE A 14 6.86 -3.34 1.17
C PHE A 14 5.59 -2.57 0.81
N PHE A 15 5.27 -2.54 -0.48
CA PHE A 15 4.00 -2.00 -0.97
C PHE A 15 2.90 -3.05 -0.75
N MET A 16 2.09 -2.85 0.29
CA MET A 16 1.09 -3.83 0.70
C MET A 16 -0.32 -3.41 0.27
N LEU A 17 -1.11 -4.40 -0.14
CA LEU A 17 -2.53 -4.23 -0.40
C LEU A 17 -3.30 -4.14 0.91
N GLY A 18 -4.14 -3.11 1.06
CA GLY A 18 -4.97 -2.93 2.25
C GLY A 18 -5.83 -4.16 2.57
N ILE A 19 -6.40 -4.82 1.54
CA ILE A 19 -7.19 -6.05 1.76
C ILE A 19 -6.36 -7.19 2.36
N ASN A 20 -5.09 -7.31 2.00
CA ASN A 20 -4.21 -8.36 2.52
C ASN A 20 -3.73 -8.03 3.94
N VAL A 21 -3.51 -6.75 4.23
CA VAL A 21 -3.17 -6.28 5.58
C VAL A 21 -4.34 -6.54 6.54
N TRP A 22 -5.58 -6.29 6.11
CA TRP A 22 -6.76 -6.61 6.90
C TRP A 22 -6.94 -8.12 7.11
N LYS A 23 -6.77 -8.93 6.05
CA LYS A 23 -6.92 -10.40 6.13
C LYS A 23 -5.82 -11.08 6.94
N ASN A 24 -4.60 -10.54 6.90
CA ASN A 24 -3.45 -11.09 7.61
C ASN A 24 -2.65 -9.97 8.32
N PRO A 25 -3.15 -9.48 9.46
CA PRO A 25 -2.50 -8.44 10.23
C PRO A 25 -1.10 -8.83 10.73
N ALA A 26 -0.90 -10.11 11.05
CA ALA A 26 0.34 -10.62 11.60
C ALA A 26 1.52 -10.43 10.65
N SER A 27 1.32 -10.68 9.34
CA SER A 27 2.38 -10.47 8.36
C SER A 27 2.75 -8.99 8.20
N ALA A 28 1.78 -8.08 8.25
CA ALA A 28 2.07 -6.64 8.18
C ALA A 28 2.83 -6.18 9.43
N LYS A 29 2.43 -6.62 10.63
CA LYS A 29 3.16 -6.31 11.87
C LYS A 29 4.59 -6.84 11.85
N ALA A 30 4.80 -8.07 11.39
CA ALA A 30 6.14 -8.66 11.28
C ALA A 30 7.08 -7.86 10.35
N VAL A 31 6.56 -7.21 9.31
CA VAL A 31 7.35 -6.31 8.44
C VAL A 31 7.84 -5.09 9.23
N VAL A 32 6.94 -4.46 10.01
CA VAL A 32 7.28 -3.29 10.84
C VAL A 32 8.24 -3.69 11.97
N GLU A 33 8.00 -4.80 12.65
CA GLU A 33 8.84 -5.30 13.74
C GLU A 33 10.27 -5.65 13.27
N ALA A 34 10.41 -6.14 12.03
CA ALA A 34 11.71 -6.34 11.38
C ALA A 34 12.39 -5.00 10.94
N GLY A 35 11.71 -3.87 11.17
CA GLY A 35 12.18 -2.52 10.86
C GLY A 35 12.25 -2.23 9.36
N HIS A 36 11.36 -2.82 8.57
CA HIS A 36 11.17 -2.49 7.16
C HIS A 36 10.07 -1.43 7.01
N GLU A 37 10.08 -0.69 5.90
CA GLU A 37 9.02 0.27 5.59
C GLU A 37 7.80 -0.46 5.03
N ILE A 38 6.60 -0.05 5.45
CA ILE A 38 5.35 -0.39 4.77
C ILE A 38 4.86 0.82 4.01
N ALA A 39 4.56 0.59 2.73
CA ALA A 39 3.99 1.55 1.81
C ALA A 39 2.65 1.04 1.26
N ASN A 40 1.83 1.94 0.72
CA ASN A 40 0.49 1.60 0.25
C ASN A 40 0.50 1.14 -1.22
N HIS A 41 -0.11 -0.01 -1.49
CA HIS A 41 -0.33 -0.54 -2.84
C HIS A 41 -1.79 -0.50 -3.32
N THR A 42 -2.56 0.43 -2.77
CA THR A 42 -4.03 0.49 -2.79
C THR A 42 -4.70 -0.61 -1.98
N TYR A 43 -6.03 -0.61 -1.95
CA TYR A 43 -6.79 -1.61 -1.20
C TYR A 43 -6.99 -2.92 -1.96
N GLY A 44 -7.57 -2.85 -3.17
CA GLY A 44 -8.05 -4.01 -3.93
C GLY A 44 -7.28 -4.32 -5.21
N HIS A 45 -6.17 -3.63 -5.47
CA HIS A 45 -5.37 -3.79 -6.70
C HIS A 45 -6.16 -3.55 -8.01
N ILE A 46 -7.00 -2.51 -8.01
CA ILE A 46 -7.84 -2.17 -9.17
C ILE A 46 -6.98 -1.64 -10.33
N ASN A 47 -7.31 -2.05 -11.56
CA ASN A 47 -6.68 -1.49 -12.75
C ASN A 47 -7.35 -0.16 -13.14
N PHE A 48 -6.73 0.97 -12.80
CA PHE A 48 -7.29 2.28 -13.10
C PHE A 48 -7.35 2.61 -14.61
N TYR A 49 -6.59 1.94 -15.47
CA TYR A 49 -6.67 2.16 -16.92
C TYR A 49 -8.01 1.74 -17.53
N THR A 50 -8.79 0.88 -16.86
CA THR A 50 -10.09 0.43 -17.36
C THR A 50 -11.23 1.41 -17.11
N TYR A 51 -10.99 2.48 -16.34
CA TYR A 51 -12.02 3.45 -15.99
C TYR A 51 -11.95 4.69 -16.89
N LYS A 52 -13.13 5.30 -17.13
CA LYS A 52 -13.23 6.62 -17.76
C LYS A 52 -12.76 7.68 -16.77
N ASP A 53 -12.16 8.77 -17.27
CA ASP A 53 -11.51 9.77 -16.42
C ASP A 53 -12.47 10.40 -15.40
N LYS A 54 -13.74 10.64 -15.77
CA LYS A 54 -14.77 11.19 -14.86
C LYS A 54 -15.05 10.35 -13.60
N ASP A 55 -14.90 9.03 -13.67
CA ASP A 55 -15.20 8.10 -12.57
C ASP A 55 -13.93 7.68 -11.82
N LYS A 56 -12.76 8.09 -12.31
CA LYS A 56 -11.45 7.57 -11.90
C LYS A 56 -10.94 8.21 -10.61
N THR A 57 -11.06 9.52 -10.47
CA THR A 57 -10.56 10.26 -9.29
C THR A 57 -11.20 9.75 -8.01
N GLY A 58 -12.53 9.65 -7.95
CA GLY A 58 -13.21 9.12 -6.75
C GLY A 58 -12.90 7.64 -6.46
N LYS A 59 -12.59 6.83 -7.49
CA LYS A 59 -12.15 5.44 -7.31
C LYS A 59 -10.73 5.37 -6.75
N ILE A 60 -9.82 6.20 -7.26
CA ILE A 60 -8.46 6.33 -6.74
C ILE A 60 -8.50 6.77 -5.28
N GLU A 61 -9.26 7.81 -4.97
CA GLU A 61 -9.41 8.33 -3.60
C GLU A 61 -9.92 7.27 -2.64
N LYS A 62 -10.94 6.49 -3.05
CA LYS A 62 -11.46 5.39 -2.25
C LYS A 62 -10.41 4.29 -2.03
N GLU A 63 -9.70 3.91 -3.08
CA GLU A 63 -8.66 2.86 -3.04
C GLU A 63 -7.43 3.27 -2.21
N LEU A 64 -7.06 4.55 -2.22
CA LEU A 64 -5.90 5.11 -1.53
C LEU A 64 -6.21 5.50 -0.08
N LEU A 65 -7.01 6.55 0.08
CA LEU A 65 -7.23 7.23 1.36
C LEU A 65 -8.14 6.41 2.25
N HIS A 66 -9.26 5.94 1.71
CA HIS A 66 -10.29 5.31 2.54
C HIS A 66 -10.01 3.86 2.91
N SER A 67 -9.05 3.19 2.26
CA SER A 67 -8.93 1.74 2.42
C SER A 67 -7.49 1.22 2.45
N GLY A 68 -6.56 1.80 1.70
CA GLY A 68 -5.14 1.44 1.81
C GLY A 68 -4.48 2.04 3.05
N ASN A 69 -4.44 3.38 3.14
CA ASN A 69 -3.72 4.09 4.21
C ASN A 69 -4.33 3.85 5.59
N ILE A 70 -5.67 3.96 5.71
CA ILE A 70 -6.37 3.77 6.99
C ILE A 70 -6.10 2.37 7.55
N ILE A 71 -6.29 1.31 6.76
CA ILE A 71 -6.12 -0.06 7.25
C ILE A 71 -4.68 -0.33 7.64
N ILE A 72 -3.70 0.15 6.87
CA ILE A 72 -2.28 -0.03 7.22
C ILE A 72 -1.98 0.68 8.55
N LYS A 73 -2.44 1.92 8.72
CA LYS A 73 -2.25 2.68 9.96
C LYS A 73 -2.93 2.04 11.16
N GLU A 74 -4.18 1.59 11.02
CA GLU A 74 -4.93 0.93 12.09
C GLU A 74 -4.29 -0.41 12.51
N VAL A 75 -3.81 -1.20 11.55
CA VAL A 75 -3.28 -2.53 11.83
C VAL A 75 -1.84 -2.48 12.35
N THR A 76 -1.01 -1.59 11.79
CA THR A 76 0.44 -1.59 12.04
C THR A 76 0.90 -0.43 12.90
N GLY A 77 0.06 0.60 13.11
CA GLY A 77 0.43 1.85 13.77
C GLY A 77 1.29 2.78 12.92
N VAL A 78 1.67 2.37 11.70
CA VAL A 78 2.54 3.13 10.79
C VAL A 78 1.68 3.81 9.72
N GLU A 79 1.88 5.11 9.55
CA GLU A 79 1.26 5.88 8.47
C GLU A 79 2.10 5.74 7.19
N PRO A 80 1.54 5.16 6.11
CA PRO A 80 2.28 5.00 4.85
C PRO A 80 2.56 6.36 4.22
N PHE A 81 3.82 6.64 3.90
CA PHE A 81 4.23 7.84 3.17
C PHE A 81 4.23 7.63 1.66
N LEU A 82 4.69 6.46 1.22
CA LEU A 82 4.81 6.12 -0.20
C LEU A 82 3.58 5.35 -0.70
N VAL A 83 3.22 5.64 -1.95
CA VAL A 83 2.19 4.92 -2.71
C VAL A 83 2.82 4.40 -3.99
N ARG A 84 2.52 3.15 -4.33
CA ARG A 84 2.75 2.61 -5.68
C ARG A 84 1.42 2.13 -6.22
N PHE A 85 1.03 2.60 -7.39
CA PHE A 85 -0.22 2.13 -7.97
C PHE A 85 -0.05 0.76 -8.65
N PRO A 86 -1.11 -0.07 -8.64
CA PRO A 86 -1.23 -1.26 -9.46
C PRO A 86 -0.90 -0.98 -10.93
N TYR A 87 -0.25 -1.94 -11.59
CA TYR A 87 0.05 -1.91 -13.02
C TYR A 87 0.89 -0.71 -13.49
N GLY A 88 1.57 0.00 -12.59
CA GLY A 88 2.40 1.16 -12.94
C GLY A 88 1.59 2.41 -13.28
N TYR A 89 0.34 2.51 -12.81
CA TYR A 89 -0.48 3.68 -13.07
C TYR A 89 0.14 4.97 -12.48
N SER A 90 0.31 5.99 -13.31
CA SER A 90 1.05 7.22 -12.94
C SER A 90 0.46 8.51 -13.54
N LYS A 91 -0.85 8.53 -13.84
CA LYS A 91 -1.47 9.72 -14.46
C LYS A 91 -1.54 10.91 -13.48
N PRO A 92 -1.65 12.16 -13.96
CA PRO A 92 -1.75 13.36 -13.13
C PRO A 92 -2.86 13.32 -12.08
N ASP A 93 -3.97 12.63 -12.36
CA ASP A 93 -5.08 12.52 -11.43
C ASP A 93 -4.76 11.66 -10.21
N ALA A 94 -3.68 10.88 -10.24
CA ALA A 94 -3.15 10.13 -9.11
C ALA A 94 -2.31 11.00 -8.17
N GLU A 95 -1.72 12.09 -8.68
CA GLU A 95 -0.88 13.03 -7.92
C GLU A 95 -1.70 14.09 -7.19
N LYS A 96 -2.98 14.24 -7.55
CA LYS A 96 -3.92 15.22 -6.97
C LYS A 96 -4.69 14.70 -5.75
N VAL A 97 -4.43 13.45 -5.34
CA VAL A 97 -5.12 12.74 -4.26
C VAL A 97 -4.18 12.62 -3.07
#